data_AF-A0A967L4Y7-F1
#
_entry.id   AF-A0A967L4Y7-F1
#
_cell.length_a   1.000
_cell.length_b   1.000
_cell.length_c   1.000
_cell.angle_alpha   90.00
_cell.angle_beta   90.00
_cell.angle_gamma   90.00
#
_symmetry.space_group_name_H-M   'P 1'
#
loop_
_entity.id
_entity.type
_entity.pdbx_description
1 polymer ?
#
loop_
_entity_poly.entity_id
_entity_poly.type
_entity_poly.pdbx_seq_one_letter_code
_entity_poly.pdbx_strand_id
1 'polypeptide(L)'
;MERYSFRAPVSGFASPEIEENNVNYLAGLREIAIRSEPGDGRQIPRVLVRAVEIEGPFYENWPPRGHRQIFIPAARRDDPPAHAREVIVRFATRAFRRPPSDEELASLLEVWRESHARTRDFQQSVRHVLLVVLTSPQFLFLTEESAGPQAEPLTLYELAAKLSYFLWNTTPDERLLSLA
;
A
#
# COMPACT_ATOMS: atom_id res chain seq x y z
N MET A 1 8.43 -2.37 -36.79
CA MET A 1 8.96 -2.13 -35.43
C MET A 1 8.63 -0.69 -35.09
N GLU A 2 7.60 -0.46 -34.30
CA GLU A 2 7.14 0.90 -33.99
C GLU A 2 7.98 1.48 -32.85
N ARG A 3 8.37 2.75 -33.01
CA ARG A 3 9.28 3.47 -32.12
C ARG A 3 8.54 4.68 -31.59
N TYR A 4 8.42 4.77 -30.27
CA TYR A 4 7.77 5.90 -29.60
C TYR A 4 8.82 6.70 -28.82
N SER A 5 8.64 8.03 -28.75
CA SER A 5 9.54 8.95 -28.05
C SER A 5 8.75 9.94 -27.20
N PHE A 6 9.23 10.23 -25.99
CA PHE A 6 8.63 11.20 -25.08
C PHE A 6 9.69 12.20 -24.56
N ARG A 7 9.30 13.43 -24.24
CA ARG A 7 10.16 14.55 -23.82
C ARG A 7 9.48 15.38 -22.73
N ALA A 8 10.15 15.68 -21.62
CA ALA A 8 9.72 16.64 -20.59
C ALA A 8 10.93 17.22 -19.80
N PRO A 9 10.84 18.44 -19.21
CA PRO A 9 11.96 19.10 -18.52
C PRO A 9 12.26 18.56 -17.11
N VAL A 10 13.54 18.62 -16.72
CA VAL A 10 14.14 17.99 -15.53
C VAL A 10 14.62 19.06 -14.54
N SER A 11 13.83 19.40 -13.53
CA SER A 11 14.24 20.39 -12.49
C SER A 11 13.85 19.97 -11.06
N GLY A 12 13.92 18.69 -10.71
CA GLY A 12 13.43 18.22 -9.40
C GLY A 12 14.14 17.01 -8.80
N PHE A 13 15.48 16.92 -8.84
CA PHE A 13 16.20 15.89 -8.07
C PHE A 13 16.75 16.45 -6.76
N ALA A 14 16.73 15.61 -5.71
CA ALA A 14 16.90 15.96 -4.29
C ALA A 14 18.30 16.49 -3.91
N SER A 15 18.31 17.33 -2.86
CA SER A 15 19.49 18.00 -2.29
C SER A 15 20.52 17.00 -1.72
N PRO A 16 21.84 17.27 -1.86
CA PRO A 16 22.91 16.38 -1.42
C PRO A 16 23.18 16.39 0.10
N GLU A 17 22.22 16.75 0.95
CA GLU A 17 22.44 16.79 2.41
C GLU A 17 22.51 15.36 2.99
N ILE A 18 23.64 15.06 3.64
CA ILE A 18 23.95 13.80 4.30
C ILE A 18 23.87 14.07 5.81
N GLU A 19 23.06 13.32 6.56
CA GLU A 19 23.21 13.26 8.03
C GLU A 19 24.46 12.45 8.37
N GLU A 20 25.39 13.06 9.12
CA GLU A 20 26.77 12.57 9.36
C GLU A 20 26.86 11.17 10.00
N ASN A 21 25.77 10.60 10.56
CA ASN A 21 25.79 9.38 11.37
C ASN A 21 24.79 8.28 10.95
N ASN A 22 24.21 8.32 9.75
CA ASN A 22 23.28 7.26 9.32
C ASN A 22 24.04 6.03 8.75
N VAL A 23 24.13 4.97 9.56
CA VAL A 23 24.80 3.70 9.20
C VAL A 23 23.91 2.71 8.40
N ASN A 24 22.66 3.06 8.11
CA ASN A 24 21.71 2.18 7.41
C ASN A 24 21.46 2.62 5.96
N TYR A 25 22.50 2.63 5.14
CA TYR A 25 22.38 2.77 3.69
C TYR A 25 22.20 1.40 3.00
N LEU A 26 21.16 0.66 3.39
CA LEU A 26 20.76 -0.58 2.69
C LEU A 26 19.23 -0.64 2.52
N ALA A 27 18.75 0.09 1.52
CA ALA A 27 17.52 -0.20 0.78
C ALA A 27 17.71 0.47 -0.60
N GLY A 28 17.99 -0.24 -1.69
CA GLY A 28 17.11 -1.20 -2.33
C GLY A 28 16.47 -0.51 -3.53
N LEU A 29 17.06 -0.69 -4.73
CA LEU A 29 16.83 0.00 -6.01
C LEU A 29 17.24 1.49 -6.06
N ARG A 30 18.50 1.72 -6.47
CA ARG A 30 18.91 2.98 -7.10
C ARG A 30 18.44 2.95 -8.55
N GLU A 31 17.49 3.80 -8.88
CA GLU A 31 17.18 4.15 -10.26
C GLU A 31 18.48 4.51 -11.01
N ILE A 32 18.77 3.83 -12.12
CA ILE A 32 19.88 4.23 -13.00
C ILE A 32 19.37 5.41 -13.83
N ALA A 33 19.61 6.63 -13.36
CA ALA A 33 19.37 7.84 -14.14
C ALA A 33 20.62 8.20 -14.94
N ILE A 34 20.49 8.35 -16.26
CA ILE A 34 21.54 8.84 -17.14
C ILE A 34 21.31 10.33 -17.36
N ARG A 35 22.20 11.17 -16.83
CA ARG A 35 22.18 12.63 -16.99
C ARG A 35 23.28 13.03 -17.99
N SER A 36 22.90 13.73 -19.07
CA SER A 36 23.85 14.36 -19.99
C SER A 36 23.78 15.87 -19.82
N GLU A 37 24.81 16.48 -19.24
CA GLU A 37 24.95 17.93 -19.20
C GLU A 37 25.65 18.44 -20.47
N PRO A 38 25.31 19.64 -20.98
CA PRO A 38 26.19 20.33 -21.92
C PRO A 38 27.50 20.61 -21.19
N GLY A 39 28.61 20.07 -21.70
CA GLY A 39 29.93 20.45 -21.20
C GLY A 39 30.08 21.97 -21.33
N ASP A 40 30.61 22.62 -20.30
CA ASP A 40 31.05 24.01 -20.25
C ASP A 40 32.23 24.31 -21.21
N GLY A 41 32.35 23.56 -22.30
CA GLY A 41 33.50 23.52 -23.19
C GLY A 41 34.62 22.57 -22.74
N ARG A 42 34.56 21.99 -21.53
CA ARG A 42 35.58 21.03 -21.06
C ARG A 42 35.42 19.67 -21.74
N GLN A 43 36.54 19.09 -22.18
CA GLN A 43 36.60 17.69 -22.59
C GLN A 43 36.57 16.79 -21.34
N ILE A 44 35.37 16.35 -20.96
CA ILE A 44 35.17 15.30 -19.95
C ILE A 44 34.83 13.97 -20.63
N PRO A 45 35.19 12.82 -20.02
CA PRO A 45 34.79 11.51 -20.55
C PRO A 45 33.26 11.41 -20.63
N ARG A 46 32.73 11.06 -21.81
CA ARG A 46 31.29 10.84 -22.02
C ARG A 46 30.96 9.36 -21.87
N VAL A 47 29.95 9.05 -21.06
CA VAL A 47 29.41 7.69 -20.95
C VAL A 47 28.43 7.45 -22.10
N LEU A 48 28.69 6.43 -22.90
CA LEU A 48 27.75 5.94 -23.92
C LEU A 48 26.97 4.76 -23.34
N VAL A 49 25.68 4.93 -23.06
CA VAL A 49 24.81 3.80 -22.71
C VAL A 49 24.32 3.14 -23.98
N ARG A 50 24.83 1.93 -24.25
CA ARG A 50 24.54 1.17 -25.48
C ARG A 50 23.21 0.41 -25.41
N ALA A 51 22.86 -0.11 -24.24
CA ALA A 51 21.62 -0.83 -23.99
C ALA A 51 21.24 -0.76 -22.50
N VAL A 52 19.95 -0.87 -22.22
CA VAL A 52 19.40 -1.14 -20.90
C VAL A 52 18.52 -2.37 -21.08
N GLU A 53 18.80 -3.42 -20.33
CA GLU A 53 18.01 -4.65 -20.31
C GLU A 53 17.29 -4.70 -18.97
N ILE A 54 15.99 -4.94 -19.00
CA ILE A 54 15.14 -5.04 -17.82
C ILE A 54 14.57 -6.44 -17.82
N GLU A 55 14.94 -7.22 -16.81
CA GLU A 55 14.38 -8.53 -16.53
C GLU A 55 13.54 -8.43 -15.26
N GLY A 56 12.27 -8.80 -15.34
CA GLY A 56 11.35 -8.73 -14.19
C GLY A 56 9.99 -9.33 -14.55
N PRO A 57 9.08 -9.51 -13.59
CA PRO A 57 7.76 -10.01 -13.92
C PRO A 57 7.05 -9.02 -14.85
N PHE A 58 6.82 -9.43 -16.09
CA PHE A 58 5.98 -8.71 -17.04
C PHE A 58 4.53 -8.88 -16.63
N TYR A 59 3.93 -7.81 -16.09
CA TYR A 59 2.50 -7.80 -15.84
C TYR A 59 1.78 -7.45 -17.14
N GLU A 60 0.90 -8.33 -17.61
CA GLU A 60 0.04 -8.05 -18.78
C GLU A 60 -0.79 -6.77 -18.59
N ASN A 61 -1.11 -6.42 -17.34
CA ASN A 61 -1.93 -5.27 -16.99
C ASN A 61 -1.30 -4.48 -15.84
N TRP A 62 -1.06 -3.19 -16.06
CA TRP A 62 -0.61 -2.25 -15.06
C TRP A 62 -1.70 -1.21 -14.75
N PRO A 63 -2.02 -0.93 -13.47
CA PRO A 63 -1.49 -1.56 -12.26
C PRO A 63 -1.93 -3.02 -12.06
N PRO A 64 -1.16 -3.84 -11.31
CA PRO A 64 -1.50 -5.24 -11.04
C PRO A 64 -2.86 -5.38 -10.35
N ARG A 65 -3.46 -6.58 -10.42
CA ARG A 65 -4.78 -6.86 -9.83
C ARG A 65 -4.88 -6.44 -8.35
N GLY A 66 -3.87 -6.76 -7.54
CA GLY A 66 -3.84 -6.39 -6.12
C GLY A 66 -3.87 -4.88 -5.89
N HIS A 67 -3.14 -4.11 -6.70
CA HIS A 67 -3.15 -2.64 -6.63
C HIS A 67 -4.55 -2.09 -6.92
N ARG A 68 -5.19 -2.57 -7.99
CA ARG A 68 -6.56 -2.16 -8.36
C ARG A 68 -7.62 -2.59 -7.34
N GLN A 69 -7.39 -3.67 -6.61
CA GLN A 69 -8.28 -4.11 -5.53
C GLN A 69 -8.19 -3.23 -4.28
N ILE A 70 -7.00 -2.69 -3.98
CA ILE A 70 -6.79 -1.78 -2.85
C ILE A 70 -7.22 -0.36 -3.24
N PHE A 71 -6.63 0.18 -4.30
CA PHE A 71 -6.89 1.51 -4.80
C PHE A 71 -8.03 1.48 -5.81
N ILE A 72 -9.25 1.34 -5.28
CA ILE A 72 -10.46 1.40 -6.09
C ILE A 72 -10.57 2.73 -6.82
N PRO A 73 -11.11 2.76 -8.05
CA PRO A 73 -11.42 4.01 -8.73
C PRO A 73 -12.40 4.80 -7.87
N ALA A 74 -11.92 5.89 -7.24
CA ALA A 74 -12.74 6.65 -6.31
C ALA A 74 -13.97 7.22 -7.03
N ALA A 75 -15.16 7.07 -6.42
CA ALA A 75 -16.30 7.91 -6.76
C ALA A 75 -16.04 9.39 -6.37
N ARG A 76 -15.06 9.65 -5.50
CA ARG A 76 -14.71 10.97 -4.94
C ARG A 76 -13.20 11.23 -4.98
N ARG A 77 -12.61 11.30 -6.18
CA ARG A 77 -11.17 11.61 -6.33
C ARG A 77 -10.79 13.00 -5.77
N ASP A 78 -11.76 13.89 -5.69
CA ASP A 78 -11.56 15.28 -5.24
C ASP A 78 -11.57 15.43 -3.70
N ASP A 79 -11.82 14.35 -2.95
CA ASP A 79 -11.82 14.32 -1.49
C ASP A 79 -10.90 13.19 -0.97
N PRO A 80 -9.58 13.46 -0.82
CA PRO A 80 -8.62 12.45 -0.37
C PRO A 80 -8.97 11.80 0.98
N PRO A 81 -9.40 12.55 2.02
CA PRO A 81 -9.87 11.95 3.28
C PRO A 81 -11.04 10.96 3.10
N ALA A 82 -12.06 11.32 2.33
CA ALA A 82 -13.19 10.42 2.10
C ALA A 82 -12.76 9.15 1.32
N HIS A 83 -11.89 9.32 0.32
CA HIS A 83 -11.38 8.19 -0.45
C HIS A 83 -10.49 7.26 0.41
N ALA A 84 -9.65 7.82 1.28
CA ALA A 84 -8.86 7.05 2.23
C ALA A 84 -9.76 6.23 3.15
N ARG A 85 -10.82 6.83 3.70
CA ARG A 85 -11.80 6.13 4.54
C ARG A 85 -12.43 4.96 3.82
N GLU A 86 -12.85 5.13 2.57
CA GLU A 86 -13.45 4.06 1.78
C GLU A 86 -12.49 2.87 1.58
N VAL A 87 -11.24 3.16 1.19
CA VAL A 87 -10.20 2.13 1.01
C VAL A 87 -9.89 1.42 2.32
N ILE A 88 -9.73 2.18 3.41
CA ILE A 88 -9.39 1.64 4.73
C ILE A 88 -10.51 0.77 5.27
N VAL A 89 -11.77 1.21 5.22
CA VAL A 89 -12.93 0.41 5.67
C VAL A 89 -13.00 -0.88 4.89
N ARG A 90 -12.90 -0.82 3.56
CA ARG A 90 -12.99 -2.02 2.72
C ARG A 90 -11.86 -3.01 3.01
N PHE A 91 -10.64 -2.52 3.17
CA PHE A 91 -9.50 -3.38 3.49
C PHE A 91 -9.59 -3.96 4.90
N ALA A 92 -9.85 -3.12 5.91
CA ALA A 92 -9.96 -3.52 7.31
C ALA A 92 -11.12 -4.52 7.51
N THR A 93 -12.26 -4.32 6.83
CA THR A 93 -13.40 -5.24 6.93
C THR A 93 -13.01 -6.66 6.51
N ARG A 94 -12.29 -6.77 5.39
CA ARG A 94 -11.82 -8.06 4.89
C ARG A 94 -10.67 -8.62 5.74
N ALA A 95 -9.78 -7.75 6.21
CA ALA A 95 -8.64 -8.13 7.02
C ALA A 95 -9.04 -8.59 8.43
N PHE A 96 -10.04 -7.97 9.06
CA PHE A 96 -10.56 -8.32 10.38
C PHE A 96 -11.72 -9.32 10.33
N ARG A 97 -12.20 -9.65 9.12
CA ARG A 97 -13.35 -10.54 8.86
C ARG A 97 -14.66 -10.05 9.51
N ARG A 98 -14.73 -8.77 9.83
CA ARG A 98 -15.91 -8.03 10.31
C ARG A 98 -15.71 -6.54 10.01
N PRO A 99 -16.78 -5.72 9.98
CA PRO A 99 -16.61 -4.27 9.99
C PRO A 99 -15.73 -3.81 11.18
N PRO A 100 -14.77 -2.89 10.96
CA PRO A 100 -14.00 -2.32 12.06
C PRO A 100 -14.93 -1.53 13.00
N SER A 101 -14.62 -1.51 14.31
CA SER A 101 -15.33 -0.63 15.25
C SER A 101 -15.05 0.84 14.91
N ASP A 102 -15.87 1.74 15.45
CA ASP A 102 -15.64 3.18 15.26
C ASP A 102 -14.29 3.63 15.85
N GLU A 103 -13.85 3.07 16.99
CA GLU A 103 -12.54 3.40 17.55
C GLU A 103 -11.38 2.84 16.72
N GLU A 104 -11.51 1.61 16.21
CA GLU A 104 -10.53 1.00 15.32
C GLU A 104 -10.38 1.83 14.04
N LEU A 105 -11.50 2.20 13.43
CA LEU A 105 -11.50 2.99 12.21
C LEU A 105 -10.95 4.41 12.45
N ALA A 106 -11.32 5.05 13.55
CA ALA A 106 -10.76 6.36 13.93
C ALA A 106 -9.23 6.27 14.07
N SER A 107 -8.72 5.25 14.76
CA SER A 107 -7.28 5.04 14.94
C SER A 107 -6.54 4.83 13.61
N LEU A 108 -7.11 4.04 12.70
CA LEU A 108 -6.53 3.81 11.37
C LEU A 108 -6.53 5.08 10.51
N LEU A 109 -7.57 5.90 10.60
CA LEU A 109 -7.66 7.19 9.89
C LEU A 109 -6.67 8.21 10.45
N GLU A 110 -6.39 8.17 11.75
CA GLU A 110 -5.35 9.00 12.37
C GLU A 110 -3.96 8.65 11.83
N VAL A 111 -3.63 7.35 11.74
CA VAL A 111 -2.37 6.89 11.10
C VAL A 111 -2.26 7.39 9.66
N TRP A 112 -3.36 7.32 8.90
CA TRP A 112 -3.37 7.87 7.54
C TRP A 112 -3.10 9.37 7.53
N ARG A 113 -3.77 10.13 8.40
CA ARG A 113 -3.67 11.60 8.49
C ARG A 113 -2.24 12.03 8.82
N GLU A 114 -1.63 11.42 9.83
CA GLU A 114 -0.25 11.69 10.23
C GLU A 114 0.74 11.36 9.11
N SER A 115 0.57 10.18 8.48
CA SER A 115 1.40 9.79 7.35
C SER A 115 1.26 10.76 6.18
N HIS A 116 0.04 11.19 5.86
CA HIS A 116 -0.24 12.07 4.74
C HIS A 116 0.29 13.47 4.99
N ALA A 117 0.21 13.97 6.22
CA ALA A 117 0.80 15.25 6.60
C ALA A 117 2.33 15.27 6.37
N ARG A 118 3.02 14.15 6.66
CA ARG A 118 4.48 14.01 6.50
C ARG A 118 4.91 13.75 5.06
N THR A 119 4.22 12.85 4.35
CA THR A 119 4.66 12.36 3.04
C THR A 119 4.07 13.15 1.86
N ARG A 120 2.90 13.77 2.07
CA ARG A 120 2.08 14.36 1.00
C ARG A 120 1.74 13.38 -0.15
N ASP A 121 1.85 12.08 0.12
CA ASP A 121 1.57 11.00 -0.83
C ASP A 121 0.43 10.14 -0.30
N PHE A 122 -0.67 10.11 -1.07
CA PHE A 122 -1.86 9.33 -0.75
C PHE A 122 -1.59 7.83 -0.68
N GLN A 123 -0.90 7.28 -1.69
CA GLN A 123 -0.68 5.83 -1.81
C GLN A 123 0.25 5.34 -0.71
N GLN A 124 1.32 6.08 -0.42
CA GLN A 124 2.21 5.75 0.69
C GLN A 124 1.49 5.83 2.04
N SER A 125 0.60 6.82 2.21
CA SER A 125 -0.16 6.96 3.45
C SER A 125 -1.17 5.86 3.66
N VAL A 126 -1.86 5.42 2.62
CA VAL A 126 -2.69 4.20 2.68
C VAL A 126 -1.82 2.99 3.00
N ARG A 127 -0.66 2.83 2.36
CA ARG A 127 0.25 1.70 2.62
C ARG A 127 0.65 1.60 4.10
N HIS A 128 0.93 2.72 4.77
CA HIS A 128 1.22 2.70 6.20
C HIS A 128 0.05 2.18 7.04
N VAL A 129 -1.18 2.57 6.72
CA VAL A 129 -2.37 2.01 7.40
C VAL A 129 -2.52 0.52 7.15
N LEU A 130 -2.32 0.07 5.90
CA LEU A 130 -2.39 -1.35 5.58
C LEU A 130 -1.37 -2.15 6.39
N LEU A 131 -0.16 -1.63 6.61
CA LEU A 131 0.83 -2.26 7.48
C LEU A 131 0.30 -2.37 8.91
N VAL A 132 -0.27 -1.30 9.48
CA VAL A 132 -0.87 -1.34 10.82
C VAL A 132 -1.94 -2.43 10.91
N VAL A 133 -2.87 -2.47 9.95
CA VAL A 133 -3.91 -3.51 9.87
C VAL A 133 -3.31 -4.91 9.82
N LEU A 134 -2.30 -5.15 8.98
CA LEU A 134 -1.67 -6.47 8.82
C LEU A 134 -0.80 -6.89 10.02
N THR A 135 -0.48 -5.96 10.92
CA THR A 135 0.24 -6.23 12.16
C THR A 135 -0.66 -6.23 13.40
N SER A 136 -1.97 -5.99 13.24
CA SER A 136 -2.89 -5.91 14.37
C SER A 136 -3.33 -7.30 14.85
N PRO A 137 -3.68 -7.46 16.14
CA PRO A 137 -4.21 -8.72 16.66
C PRO A 137 -5.45 -9.23 15.90
N GLN A 138 -6.34 -8.33 15.48
CA GLN A 138 -7.56 -8.64 14.71
C GLN A 138 -7.25 -9.30 13.36
N PHE A 139 -6.08 -9.01 12.77
CA PHE A 139 -5.63 -9.69 11.56
C PHE A 139 -4.88 -10.99 11.86
N LEU A 140 -3.94 -10.93 12.80
CA LEU A 140 -3.01 -12.03 13.10
C LEU A 140 -3.70 -13.24 13.74
N PHE A 141 -4.76 -13.00 14.50
CA PHE A 141 -5.52 -14.03 15.19
C PHE A 141 -6.97 -14.08 14.70
N LEU A 142 -7.63 -15.20 14.92
CA LEU A 142 -9.09 -15.27 14.91
C LEU A 142 -9.55 -14.85 16.30
N THR A 143 -9.69 -13.54 16.49
CA THR A 143 -10.14 -12.96 17.76
C THR A 143 -11.63 -13.18 17.92
N GLU A 144 -12.03 -13.63 19.11
CA GLU A 144 -13.42 -13.67 19.55
C GLU A 144 -13.62 -12.59 20.61
N GLU A 145 -14.75 -11.89 20.54
CA GLU A 145 -15.19 -11.04 21.64
C GLU A 145 -15.63 -11.94 22.80
N SER A 146 -15.06 -11.70 23.97
CA SER A 146 -15.31 -12.51 25.15
C SER A 146 -15.39 -11.61 26.37
N ALA A 147 -16.49 -11.70 27.11
CA ALA A 147 -16.72 -10.99 28.36
C ALA A 147 -16.10 -11.72 29.57
N GLY A 148 -15.75 -13.00 29.42
CA GLY A 148 -15.13 -13.78 30.48
C GLY A 148 -14.65 -15.18 30.07
N PRO A 149 -14.14 -15.99 31.02
CA PRO A 149 -13.62 -17.32 30.72
C PRO A 149 -14.70 -18.36 30.39
N GLN A 150 -15.98 -18.00 30.51
CA GLN A 150 -17.10 -18.89 30.22
C GLN A 150 -17.32 -19.02 28.71
N ALA A 151 -17.97 -20.11 28.29
CA ALA A 151 -18.36 -20.27 26.90
C ALA A 151 -19.46 -19.27 26.53
N GLU A 152 -19.23 -18.53 25.45
CA GLU A 152 -20.13 -17.50 24.93
C GLU A 152 -20.59 -17.88 23.51
N PRO A 153 -21.83 -17.53 23.11
CA PRO A 153 -22.27 -17.72 21.72
C PRO A 153 -21.43 -16.87 20.76
N LEU A 154 -21.05 -17.47 19.63
CA LEU A 154 -20.36 -16.73 18.57
C LEU A 154 -21.30 -15.74 17.89
N THR A 155 -20.77 -14.57 17.58
CA THR A 155 -21.36 -13.66 16.62
C THR A 155 -21.37 -14.29 15.23
N LEU A 156 -22.23 -13.79 14.36
CA LEU A 156 -22.34 -14.28 12.99
C LEU A 156 -21.02 -14.10 12.21
N TYR A 157 -20.28 -13.01 12.45
CA TYR A 157 -18.97 -12.77 11.85
C TYR A 157 -17.91 -13.78 12.32
N GLU A 158 -17.87 -14.08 13.62
CA GLU A 158 -16.95 -15.10 14.16
C GLU A 158 -17.27 -16.49 13.63
N LEU A 159 -18.56 -16.82 13.52
CA LEU A 159 -19.01 -18.08 12.93
C LEU A 159 -18.60 -18.15 11.45
N ALA A 160 -18.85 -17.09 10.67
CA ALA A 160 -18.44 -16.99 9.27
C ALA A 160 -16.92 -17.15 9.11
N ALA A 161 -16.13 -16.47 9.93
CA ALA A 161 -14.67 -16.60 9.94
C ALA A 161 -14.25 -18.04 10.25
N LYS A 162 -14.74 -18.64 11.34
CA LYS A 162 -14.40 -20.02 11.71
C LYS A 162 -14.79 -21.04 10.64
N LEU A 163 -15.99 -20.92 10.06
CA LEU A 163 -16.43 -21.79 8.96
C LEU A 163 -15.52 -21.66 7.73
N SER A 164 -15.18 -20.44 7.35
CA SER A 164 -14.31 -20.15 6.20
C SER A 164 -12.91 -20.76 6.38
N TYR A 165 -12.29 -20.57 7.54
CA TYR A 165 -10.98 -21.16 7.82
C TYR A 165 -11.04 -22.68 7.96
N PHE A 166 -12.13 -23.22 8.52
CA PHE A 166 -12.35 -24.67 8.60
C PHE A 166 -12.52 -25.32 7.22
N LEU A 167 -13.29 -24.71 6.32
CA LEU A 167 -13.65 -25.32 5.04
C LEU A 167 -12.58 -25.13 3.96
N TRP A 168 -11.94 -23.96 3.88
CA TRP A 168 -11.00 -23.64 2.78
C TRP A 168 -9.76 -22.85 3.20
N ASN A 169 -9.49 -22.71 4.50
CA ASN A 169 -8.27 -22.09 5.04
C ASN A 169 -7.96 -20.68 4.49
N THR A 170 -9.00 -19.87 4.30
CA THR A 170 -8.85 -18.45 3.91
C THR A 170 -9.97 -17.60 4.49
N THR A 171 -9.92 -16.27 4.28
CA THR A 171 -10.92 -15.31 4.77
C THR A 171 -12.30 -15.57 4.15
N PRO A 172 -13.42 -15.25 4.85
CA PRO A 172 -14.76 -15.35 4.27
C PRO A 172 -14.85 -14.59 2.96
N ASP A 173 -15.54 -15.17 1.97
CA ASP A 173 -15.86 -14.44 0.76
C ASP A 173 -16.93 -13.35 1.03
N GLU A 174 -17.13 -12.44 0.07
CA GLU A 174 -18.06 -11.32 0.24
C GLU A 174 -19.49 -11.80 0.53
N ARG A 175 -19.90 -12.94 -0.02
CA ARG A 175 -21.24 -13.49 0.19
C ARG A 175 -21.41 -13.97 1.62
N LEU A 176 -20.48 -14.78 2.12
CA LEU A 176 -20.52 -15.30 3.48
C LEU A 176 -20.43 -14.16 4.50
N LEU A 177 -19.58 -13.17 4.25
CA LEU A 177 -19.47 -12.00 5.12
C LEU A 177 -20.74 -11.13 5.11
N SER A 178 -21.46 -11.05 3.98
CA SER A 178 -22.72 -10.28 3.88
C SER A 178 -23.94 -10.96 4.49
N LEU A 179 -23.87 -12.28 4.71
CA LEU A 179 -24.92 -13.06 5.38
C LEU A 179 -24.76 -13.07 6.91
N ALA A 180 -23.60 -12.59 7.38
CA ALA A 180 -23.30 -12.46 8.79
C ALA A 180 -23.83 -11.15 9.39
#